data_AF-A0A377TUS7-F1
#
_entry.id   AF-A0A377TUS7-F1
#
_cell.length_a   1.000
_cell.length_b   1.000
_cell.length_c   1.000
_cell.angle_alpha   90.00
_cell.angle_beta   90.00
_cell.angle_gamma   90.00
#
_symmetry.space_group_name_H-M   'P 1'
#
loop_
_entity.id
_entity.type
_entity.pdbx_description
1 polymer ?
#
loop_
_entity_poly.entity_id
_entity_poly.type
_entity_poly.pdbx_seq_one_letter_code
_entity_poly.pdbx_strand_id
1 'polypeptide(L)'
;MISAALTSFLTGITEPIEFSFMFVAPILYVIHAILAGLAFPICILLGMRDGTSFSHGLIDFIVLSGNSSKLWLFPIVGICYAIVYYVIFRVLIKALDLKTPGS
;
A
#
# COMPACT_ATOMS: atom_id res chain seq x y z
N MET A 1 -13.88 3.70 -7.25
CA MET A 1 -12.59 3.20 -7.78
C MET A 1 -12.34 1.71 -7.42
N ILE A 2 -13.35 0.83 -7.51
CA ILE A 2 -13.19 -0.58 -7.10
C ILE A 2 -12.31 -1.36 -8.09
N SER A 3 -12.46 -1.11 -9.39
CA SER A 3 -11.65 -1.77 -10.44
C SER A 3 -10.15 -1.50 -10.26
N ALA A 4 -9.75 -0.22 -10.12
CA ALA A 4 -8.35 0.15 -9.88
C ALA A 4 -7.79 -0.46 -8.58
N ALA A 5 -8.59 -0.47 -7.50
CA ALA A 5 -8.19 -1.11 -6.24
C ALA A 5 -7.95 -2.62 -6.39
N LEU A 6 -8.85 -3.32 -7.09
CA LEU A 6 -8.72 -4.76 -7.32
C LEU A 6 -7.53 -5.08 -8.23
N THR A 7 -7.35 -4.34 -9.32
CA THR A 7 -6.20 -4.52 -10.22
C THR A 7 -4.90 -4.29 -9.46
N SER A 8 -4.79 -3.19 -8.71
CA SER A 8 -3.59 -2.88 -7.94
C SER A 8 -3.30 -3.93 -6.87
N PHE A 9 -4.32 -4.44 -6.19
CA PHE A 9 -4.14 -5.51 -5.21
C PHE A 9 -3.66 -6.82 -5.84
N LEU A 10 -4.23 -7.21 -6.98
CA LEU A 10 -3.89 -8.45 -7.65
C LEU A 10 -2.49 -8.40 -8.30
N THR A 11 -2.22 -7.34 -9.06
CA THR A 11 -1.00 -7.22 -9.87
C THR A 11 0.12 -6.48 -9.16
N GLY A 12 -0.18 -5.69 -8.14
CA GLY A 12 0.77 -4.82 -7.43
C GLY A 12 0.97 -3.46 -8.09
N ILE A 13 0.36 -3.19 -9.26
CA ILE A 13 0.56 -1.92 -9.99
C ILE A 13 -0.24 -0.81 -9.29
N THR A 14 0.44 0.18 -8.70
CA THR A 14 -0.20 1.22 -7.87
C THR A 14 -0.54 2.51 -8.63
N GLU A 15 0.03 2.74 -9.81
CA GLU A 15 -0.09 3.98 -10.59
C GLU A 15 -1.55 4.46 -10.77
N PRO A 16 -2.53 3.60 -11.11
CA PRO A 16 -3.91 4.05 -11.31
C PRO A 16 -4.54 4.64 -10.04
N ILE A 17 -4.12 4.17 -8.87
CA ILE A 17 -4.58 4.69 -7.57
C ILE A 17 -3.79 5.96 -7.23
N GLU A 18 -2.48 5.96 -7.42
CA GLU A 18 -1.62 7.09 -7.08
C GLU A 18 -1.95 8.33 -7.91
N PHE A 19 -2.19 8.19 -9.22
CA PHE A 19 -2.57 9.29 -10.09
C PHE A 19 -3.87 9.98 -9.69
N SER A 20 -4.73 9.28 -8.94
CA SER A 20 -5.99 9.86 -8.44
C SER A 20 -5.74 11.02 -7.46
N PHE A 21 -4.63 11.03 -6.70
CA PHE A 21 -4.35 12.06 -5.71
C PHE A 21 -2.99 12.76 -5.88
N MET A 22 -2.05 12.16 -6.62
CA MET A 22 -0.68 12.68 -6.78
C MET A 22 -0.63 14.14 -7.24
N PHE A 23 -1.47 14.51 -8.23
CA PHE A 23 -1.50 15.87 -8.79
C PHE A 23 -2.43 16.82 -8.04
N VAL A 24 -3.44 16.27 -7.35
CA VAL A 24 -4.49 17.07 -6.71
C VAL A 24 -4.11 17.43 -5.27
N ALA A 25 -3.47 16.49 -4.57
CA ALA A 25 -3.05 16.62 -3.18
C ALA A 25 -1.60 16.15 -3.00
N PRO A 26 -0.59 16.95 -3.43
CA PRO A 26 0.82 16.57 -3.35
C PRO A 26 1.29 16.19 -1.94
N ILE A 27 0.69 16.80 -0.90
CA ILE A 27 0.97 16.48 0.51
C ILE A 27 0.64 15.01 0.82
N LEU A 28 -0.49 14.49 0.31
CA LEU A 28 -0.85 13.07 0.49
C LEU A 28 0.16 12.16 -0.22
N TYR A 29 0.72 12.59 -1.36
CA TYR A 29 1.74 11.83 -2.07
C TYR A 29 3.07 11.77 -1.33
N VAL A 30 3.51 12.86 -0.71
CA VAL A 30 4.71 12.84 0.15
C VAL A 30 4.52 11.87 1.32
N ILE A 31 3.36 11.90 1.96
CA ILE A 31 3.06 11.01 3.09
C ILE A 31 2.95 9.55 2.63
N HIS A 32 2.33 9.31 1.47
CA HIS A 32 2.33 8.01 0.82
C HIS A 32 3.75 7.48 0.61
N ALA A 33 4.65 8.30 0.06
CA ALA A 33 6.03 7.89 -0.20
C ALA A 33 6.77 7.51 1.10
N ILE A 34 6.55 8.25 2.19
CA ILE A 34 7.13 7.93 3.51
C ILE A 34 6.57 6.60 4.03
N LEU A 35 5.26 6.40 4.00
CA LEU A 35 4.63 5.15 4.44
C LEU A 35 5.09 3.97 3.58
N ALA A 36 5.03 4.08 2.26
CA ALA A 36 5.52 3.05 1.34
C ALA A 36 6.99 2.70 1.62
N GLY A 37 7.84 3.69 1.86
CA GLY A 37 9.24 3.49 2.24
C GLY A 37 9.43 2.80 3.59
N LEU A 38 8.58 3.10 4.58
CA LEU A 38 8.63 2.49 5.92
C LEU A 38 8.15 1.03 5.95
N ALA A 39 7.38 0.58 4.96
CA ALA A 39 6.93 -0.81 4.90
C ALA A 39 8.11 -1.80 4.81
N PHE A 40 9.15 -1.47 4.04
CA PHE A 40 10.34 -2.31 3.87
C PHE A 40 11.12 -2.56 5.18
N PRO A 41 11.57 -1.54 5.93
CA PRO A 41 12.27 -1.77 7.19
C PRO A 41 11.41 -2.47 8.23
N ILE A 42 10.08 -2.25 8.25
CA ILE A 42 9.18 -3.00 9.14
C ILE A 42 9.24 -4.50 8.83
N CYS A 43 9.13 -4.89 7.56
CA CYS A 43 9.26 -6.28 7.14
C CYS A 43 10.62 -6.87 7.51
N ILE A 44 11.71 -6.12 7.31
CA ILE A 44 13.07 -6.56 7.66
C ILE A 44 13.20 -6.79 9.17
N LEU A 45 12.73 -5.84 10.00
CA LEU A 45 12.82 -5.93 11.47
C LEU A 45 11.99 -7.10 12.02
N LEU A 46 10.84 -7.38 11.42
CA LEU A 46 10.00 -8.53 11.78
C LEU A 46 10.54 -9.86 11.21
N GLY A 47 11.59 -9.82 10.39
CA GLY A 47 12.17 -10.98 9.72
C GLY A 47 11.21 -11.62 8.72
N MET A 48 10.30 -10.83 8.15
CA MET A 48 9.37 -11.24 7.10
C MET A 48 10.12 -11.22 5.77
N ARG A 49 10.09 -12.34 5.04
CA ARG A 49 10.73 -12.45 3.74
C ARG A 49 9.74 -13.10 2.79
N ASP A 50 9.56 -12.49 1.62
CA ASP A 50 8.72 -13.05 0.57
C ASP A 50 9.42 -12.87 -0.77
N GLY A 51 9.17 -13.80 -1.69
CA GLY A 51 9.68 -13.69 -3.05
C GLY A 51 8.84 -12.68 -3.83
N THR A 52 9.50 -11.75 -4.52
CA THR A 52 8.83 -10.72 -5.32
C THR A 52 9.39 -10.78 -6.74
N SER A 53 8.53 -10.71 -7.75
CA SER A 53 8.99 -10.66 -9.15
C SER A 53 9.19 -9.20 -9.57
N PHE A 54 8.11 -8.40 -9.59
CA PHE A 54 8.15 -7.02 -10.07
C PHE A 54 7.39 -6.05 -9.16
N SER A 55 6.11 -6.33 -8.87
CA SER A 55 5.21 -5.30 -8.34
C SER A 55 4.63 -5.59 -6.95
N HIS A 56 5.02 -6.69 -6.32
CA HIS A 56 4.56 -7.05 -4.96
C HIS A 56 3.04 -7.26 -4.85
N GLY A 57 2.39 -7.73 -5.93
CA GLY A 57 0.96 -8.03 -5.93
C GLY A 57 0.60 -9.35 -5.27
N LEU A 58 -0.70 -9.59 -5.03
CA LEU A 58 -1.19 -10.84 -4.44
C LEU A 58 -0.80 -12.08 -5.29
N ILE A 59 -0.81 -11.95 -6.61
CA ILE A 59 -0.46 -13.07 -7.51
C ILE A 59 1.00 -13.49 -7.28
N ASP A 60 1.93 -12.52 -7.25
CA ASP A 60 3.34 -12.77 -6.95
C ASP A 60 3.49 -13.42 -5.57
N PHE A 61 2.82 -12.87 -4.54
CA PHE A 61 2.84 -13.37 -3.17
C PHE A 61 2.43 -14.85 -3.07
N ILE A 62 1.33 -15.23 -3.75
CA ILE A 62 0.85 -16.62 -3.75
C ILE A 62 1.82 -17.55 -4.49
N VAL A 63 2.26 -17.14 -5.68
CA VAL A 63 3.10 -17.99 -6.55
C VAL A 63 4.50 -18.19 -5.95
N LEU A 64 5.05 -17.17 -5.30
CA LEU A 64 6.42 -17.20 -4.76
C LEU A 64 6.48 -17.55 -3.27
N SER A 65 5.34 -17.82 -2.63
CA SER A 65 5.21 -18.18 -1.21
C SER A 65 6.08 -19.36 -0.75
N GLY A 66 6.48 -20.24 -1.67
CA GLY A 66 7.29 -21.42 -1.37
C GLY A 66 8.71 -21.13 -0.84
N ASN A 67 9.24 -19.92 -1.05
CA ASN A 67 10.56 -19.51 -0.56
C ASN A 67 10.49 -18.43 0.54
N SER A 68 9.33 -18.32 1.18
CA SER A 68 9.01 -17.19 2.07
C SER A 68 9.14 -17.56 3.54
N SER A 69 9.50 -16.57 4.36
CA SER A 69 9.62 -16.69 5.81
C SER A 69 8.53 -15.86 6.50
N LYS A 70 7.90 -16.46 7.51
CA LYS A 70 6.84 -15.85 8.33
C LYS A 70 5.68 -15.28 7.49
N LEU A 71 5.26 -16.02 6.46
CA LEU A 71 4.21 -15.63 5.52
C LEU A 71 2.89 -15.21 6.22
N TRP A 72 2.55 -15.85 7.34
CA TRP A 72 1.36 -15.54 8.14
C TRP A 72 1.36 -14.11 8.70
N LEU A 73 2.53 -13.48 8.88
CA LEU A 73 2.59 -12.10 9.37
C LEU A 73 2.17 -11.07 8.32
N PHE A 74 2.26 -11.39 7.02
CA PHE A 74 1.93 -10.44 5.94
C PHE A 74 0.47 -9.97 5.98
N PRO A 75 -0.55 -10.84 6.10
CA PRO A 75 -1.93 -10.40 6.28
C PRO A 75 -2.13 -9.53 7.53
N ILE A 76 -1.50 -9.88 8.65
CA ILE A 76 -1.65 -9.16 9.92
C ILE A 76 -1.06 -7.74 9.80
N VAL A 77 0.19 -7.65 9.37
CA VAL A 77 0.89 -6.37 9.17
C VAL A 77 0.20 -5.55 8.09
N GLY A 78 -0.23 -6.18 6.99
CA GLY A 78 -0.95 -5.53 5.90
C GLY A 78 -2.27 -4.91 6.35
N ILE A 79 -3.06 -5.60 7.19
CA ILE A 79 -4.29 -5.04 7.77
C ILE A 79 -3.98 -3.86 8.70
N CYS A 80 -2.98 -4.00 9.59
CA CYS A 80 -2.53 -2.89 10.42
C CYS A 80 -2.10 -1.69 9.57
N TYR A 81 -1.36 -1.92 8.48
CA TYR A 81 -0.91 -0.88 7.57
C TYR A 81 -2.07 -0.21 6.83
N ALA A 82 -3.06 -0.98 6.37
CA ALA A 82 -4.26 -0.46 5.73
C ALA A 82 -5.05 0.46 6.67
N ILE A 83 -5.17 0.09 7.96
CA ILE A 83 -5.81 0.93 8.97
C ILE A 83 -5.03 2.24 9.17
N VAL A 84 -3.70 2.16 9.31
CA VAL A 84 -2.83 3.34 9.46
C VAL A 84 -2.98 4.28 8.26
N TYR A 85 -2.88 3.75 7.03
CA TYR A 85 -3.10 4.51 5.79
C TYR A 85 -4.47 5.18 5.79
N TYR A 86 -5.53 4.42 6.04
CA TYR A 86 -6.90 4.91 6.02
C TYR A 86 -7.09 6.06 7.01
N VAL A 87 -6.63 5.89 8.26
CA VAL A 87 -6.79 6.91 9.31
C VAL A 87 -6.01 8.18 8.94
N ILE A 88 -4.75 8.06 8.55
CA ILE A 88 -3.91 9.22 8.18
C ILE A 88 -4.52 9.97 7.00
N PHE A 89 -4.86 9.28 5.91
CA PHE A 89 -5.42 9.90 4.72
C PHE A 89 -6.75 10.57 5.04
N ARG A 90 -7.67 9.88 5.72
CA ARG A 90 -8.98 10.44 6.07
C ARG A 90 -8.85 11.68 6.96
N VAL A 91 -7.96 11.65 7.95
CA VAL A 91 -7.75 12.79 8.84
C VAL A 91 -7.20 13.98 8.06
N LEU A 92 -6.20 13.79 7.21
CA LEU A 92 -5.59 14.87 6.44
C LEU A 92 -6.54 15.46 5.40
N ILE A 93 -7.28 14.61 4.69
CA ILE A 93 -8.30 15.05 3.72
C ILE A 93 -9.31 15.98 4.41
N LYS A 94 -9.80 15.61 5.59
CA LYS A 94 -10.76 16.43 6.33
C LYS A 94 -10.16 17.66 6.99
N ALA A 95 -8.94 17.57 7.52
CA ALA A 95 -8.31 18.66 8.24
C ALA A 95 -7.81 19.78 7.32
N LEU A 96 -7.36 19.41 6.11
CA LEU A 96 -6.77 20.32 5.14
C LEU A 96 -7.69 20.60 3.93
N ASP A 97 -8.92 20.10 3.96
CA ASP A 97 -9.92 20.21 2.88
C ASP A 97 -9.34 19.84 1.50
N LEU A 98 -8.61 18.72 1.46
CA LEU A 98 -7.90 18.29 0.26
C LEU A 98 -8.88 17.66 -0.72
N LYS A 99 -8.87 18.16 -1.96
CA LYS A 99 -9.63 17.57 -3.06
C LYS A 99 -9.08 16.19 -3.39
N THR A 100 -9.95 15.19 -3.43
CA THR A 100 -9.65 13.83 -3.88
C THR A 100 -10.76 13.35 -4.81
N PRO A 101 -10.52 12.39 -5.71
CA PRO A 101 -11.57 11.92 -6.62
C PRO A 101 -12.73 11.29 -5.85
N GLY A 102 -13.86 12.00 -5.78
CA GLY A 102 -15.04 11.61 -5.02
C GLY A 102 -15.41 12.51 -3.83
N SER A 103 -14.61 13.55 -3.53
CA SER A 103 -14.95 14.66 -2.63
C SER A 103 -15.40 15.89 -3.40
#